data_AF-A0A1B7NP13-F1
#
_entry.id   AF-A0A1B7NP13-F1
#
_cell.length_a   1.000
_cell.length_b   1.000
_cell.length_c   1.000
_cell.angle_alpha   90.00
_cell.angle_beta   90.00
_cell.angle_gamma   90.00
#
_symmetry.space_group_name_H-M   'P 1'
#
loop_
_entity.id
_entity.type
_entity.pdbx_description
1 polymer ?
#
loop_
_entity_poly.entity_id
_entity_poly.type
_entity_poly.pdbx_seq_one_letter_code
_entity_poly.pdbx_strand_id
1 'polypeptide(L)'
;MASVPFPRRAVNRSIEDCYASPSVPSPGWTSTSPSPPPAPQRQKRSSGSSSDSDQTTNCIRVEDFRVGGPYLCALPSMSSIVPQQHPVFTKWTSQFQQDIIERLNRHSVQWNTVELIDRRSARYDDSGNTVTVIVTATRIEQDTSWLEACIEIRSLFQLHDLPTLNIEIIDERASRQKYTFPVLATDKIYSKWSDLSARICELVGMEGWLSLECFRRGTDPNHQNNPPTVILTIPLDSPKTWKGERDQITSLLDAEGLQDVAVEVLRSYVWRVTDGLGSVVLPDHAWEQKAQLGMSIGPHGSDIRGSTFGGFVQLLHPTTKQWNTFGLTCYHCVEQEQGKDDSSGLSEDTKKWREQGITINEAEIANIRVDMPALKDHLGRMNMINEMETEWMELPLRNRVQFARANNEFVIPSDEIAYRRTEAEMNQSIAIKDKAERFFATGNALLGNVFAASGYRMTRSPGRRQLDWALIQVVSSRIGKNQ
;
A
#
# COMPACT_ATOMS: atom_id res chain seq x y z
N MET A 1 -29.73 20.32 2.37
CA MET A 1 -30.01 19.46 1.20
C MET A 1 -29.35 18.12 1.47
N ALA A 2 -30.14 17.07 1.66
CA ALA A 2 -29.63 15.73 1.94
C ALA A 2 -28.94 15.18 0.68
N SER A 3 -27.67 14.81 0.81
CA SER A 3 -26.91 14.14 -0.24
C SER A 3 -27.48 12.75 -0.47
N VAL A 4 -28.08 12.55 -1.65
CA VAL A 4 -28.49 11.23 -2.11
C VAL A 4 -27.22 10.38 -2.31
N PRO A 5 -27.09 9.20 -1.67
CA PRO A 5 -25.97 8.32 -1.91
C PRO A 5 -26.14 7.72 -3.30
N PHE A 6 -25.29 8.13 -4.24
CA PHE A 6 -25.19 7.42 -5.52
C PHE A 6 -24.69 6.00 -5.26
N PRO A 7 -25.35 4.96 -5.79
CA PRO A 7 -24.83 3.61 -5.70
C PRO A 7 -23.52 3.58 -6.49
N ARG A 8 -22.39 3.44 -5.79
CA ARG A 8 -21.09 3.18 -6.41
C ARG A 8 -21.19 1.85 -7.12
N ARG A 9 -21.46 1.86 -8.42
CA ARG A 9 -21.22 0.72 -9.31
C ARG A 9 -19.75 0.32 -9.09
N ALA A 10 -19.52 -0.92 -8.65
CA ALA A 10 -18.17 -1.47 -8.56
C ALA A 10 -17.53 -1.37 -9.95
N VAL A 11 -16.62 -0.42 -10.12
CA VAL A 11 -15.87 -0.29 -11.37
C VAL A 11 -14.82 -1.40 -11.30
N ASN A 12 -14.98 -2.40 -12.16
CA ASN A 12 -14.07 -3.51 -12.34
C ASN A 12 -12.69 -2.95 -12.76
N ARG A 13 -11.71 -2.90 -11.84
CA ARG A 13 -10.43 -2.18 -12.03
C ARG A 13 -9.24 -3.10 -11.84
N SER A 14 -8.23 -2.95 -12.70
CA SER A 14 -6.89 -3.50 -12.45
C SER A 14 -6.15 -2.58 -11.49
N ILE A 15 -5.30 -3.16 -10.64
CA ILE A 15 -4.34 -2.38 -9.86
C ILE A 15 -3.19 -1.93 -10.75
N GLU A 16 -2.77 -2.75 -11.70
CA GLU A 16 -1.78 -2.38 -12.70
C GLU A 16 -2.52 -1.78 -13.91
N ASP A 17 -2.33 -0.49 -14.18
CA ASP A 17 -2.95 0.19 -15.33
C ASP A 17 -2.18 -0.11 -16.61
N CYS A 18 -0.86 -0.02 -16.56
CA CYS A 18 0.02 -0.43 -17.65
C CYS A 18 1.44 -0.70 -17.16
N TYR A 19 2.20 -1.49 -17.94
CA TYR A 19 3.56 -1.90 -17.60
C TYR A 19 4.45 -2.02 -18.85
N ALA A 20 5.71 -1.57 -18.76
CA ALA A 20 6.78 -1.85 -19.71
C ALA A 20 7.94 -2.57 -18.99
N SER A 21 8.34 -3.75 -19.48
CA SER A 21 9.44 -4.52 -18.88
C SER A 21 10.81 -3.89 -19.19
N PRO A 22 11.87 -4.38 -18.53
CA PRO A 22 13.23 -4.20 -19.05
C PRO A 22 13.32 -4.69 -20.49
N SER A 23 14.18 -4.07 -21.29
CA SER A 23 14.44 -4.52 -22.65
C SER A 23 15.14 -5.88 -22.62
N VAL A 24 14.60 -6.84 -23.36
CA VAL A 24 15.17 -8.17 -23.47
C VAL A 24 15.89 -8.25 -24.82
N PRO A 25 17.14 -8.76 -24.87
CA PRO A 25 17.79 -9.05 -26.14
C PRO A 25 16.92 -10.03 -26.95
N SER A 26 16.69 -9.74 -28.24
CA SER A 26 15.88 -10.62 -29.09
C SER A 26 16.48 -12.05 -29.12
N PRO A 27 15.73 -13.09 -28.70
CA PRO A 27 16.22 -14.46 -28.76
C PRO A 27 16.47 -14.86 -30.22
N GLY A 28 17.69 -15.34 -30.53
CA GLY A 28 18.00 -15.93 -31.84
C GLY A 28 18.81 -15.06 -32.81
N TRP A 29 19.32 -13.90 -32.40
CA TRP A 29 20.27 -13.16 -33.23
C TRP A 29 21.67 -13.77 -33.18
N THR A 30 22.01 -14.54 -34.20
CA THR A 30 23.39 -14.95 -34.48
C THR A 30 24.10 -13.83 -35.24
N SER A 31 25.34 -13.50 -34.82
CA SER A 31 26.17 -12.41 -35.35
C SER A 31 26.53 -12.50 -36.85
N THR A 32 25.95 -13.44 -37.58
CA THR A 32 26.24 -13.75 -38.98
C THR A 32 25.21 -13.17 -39.97
N SER A 33 24.15 -12.50 -39.49
CA SER A 33 23.16 -11.87 -40.38
C SER A 33 23.60 -10.46 -40.81
N PRO A 34 23.59 -10.12 -42.11
CA PRO A 34 23.97 -8.79 -42.62
C PRO A 34 22.91 -7.69 -42.39
N SER A 35 21.79 -8.02 -41.75
CA SER A 35 20.76 -7.04 -41.36
C SER A 35 21.21 -6.19 -40.17
N PRO A 36 20.59 -5.03 -39.90
CA PRO A 36 20.72 -4.38 -38.59
C PRO A 36 20.07 -5.27 -37.52
N PRO A 37 20.64 -5.38 -36.30
CA PRO A 37 19.95 -6.03 -35.19
C PRO A 37 18.60 -5.34 -34.96
N PRO A 38 17.51 -6.11 -34.74
CA PRO A 38 16.23 -5.54 -34.36
C PRO A 38 16.43 -4.72 -33.09
N ALA A 39 15.75 -3.57 -33.05
CA ALA A 39 15.82 -2.70 -31.88
C ALA A 39 15.44 -3.50 -30.62
N PRO A 40 16.16 -3.34 -29.50
CA PRO A 40 15.83 -4.00 -28.25
C PRO A 40 14.36 -3.75 -27.91
N GLN A 41 13.56 -4.82 -27.84
CA GLN A 41 12.14 -4.70 -27.51
C GLN A 41 11.94 -4.91 -26.02
N ARG A 42 11.39 -3.88 -25.37
CA ARG A 42 10.78 -4.04 -24.06
C ARG A 42 9.54 -4.90 -24.23
N GLN A 43 9.54 -6.01 -23.52
CA GLN A 43 8.37 -6.85 -23.46
C GLN A 43 7.35 -6.17 -22.54
N LYS A 44 6.09 -6.54 -22.67
CA LYS A 44 5.16 -6.31 -21.57
C LYS A 44 5.40 -7.46 -20.58
N ARG A 45 4.81 -7.40 -19.38
CA ARG A 45 4.86 -8.55 -18.46
C ARG A 45 4.25 -9.80 -19.12
N SER A 46 3.37 -9.55 -20.09
CA SER A 46 2.93 -10.43 -21.17
C SER A 46 4.10 -10.81 -22.08
N SER A 47 4.47 -12.08 -22.05
CA SER A 47 5.46 -12.72 -22.90
C SER A 47 5.19 -12.53 -24.41
N GLY A 48 5.53 -11.36 -24.96
CA GLY A 48 5.70 -11.14 -26.40
C GLY A 48 4.50 -10.60 -27.20
N SER A 49 3.39 -10.19 -26.59
CA SER A 49 2.28 -9.58 -27.35
C SER A 49 2.25 -8.06 -27.26
N SER A 50 2.34 -7.41 -28.43
CA SER A 50 2.23 -5.94 -28.61
C SER A 50 0.77 -5.43 -28.54
N SER A 51 -0.23 -6.31 -28.40
CA SER A 51 -1.64 -5.94 -28.45
C SER A 51 -2.11 -5.30 -27.14
N ASP A 52 -2.47 -4.02 -27.22
CA ASP A 52 -2.70 -3.12 -26.08
C ASP A 52 -4.16 -3.03 -25.61
N SER A 53 -4.91 -4.12 -25.73
CA SER A 53 -6.27 -4.14 -25.24
C SER A 53 -6.37 -4.96 -23.97
N ASP A 54 -6.58 -4.30 -22.83
CA ASP A 54 -7.56 -4.79 -21.86
C ASP A 54 -8.89 -4.83 -22.60
N GLN A 55 -9.05 -5.86 -23.43
CA GLN A 55 -10.17 -5.97 -24.36
C GLN A 55 -11.36 -6.33 -23.48
N THR A 56 -12.18 -5.34 -23.20
CA THR A 56 -13.45 -5.55 -22.53
C THR A 56 -14.46 -5.95 -23.58
N THR A 57 -14.55 -7.26 -23.84
CA THR A 57 -15.49 -7.83 -24.80
C THR A 57 -16.64 -8.45 -24.00
N ASN A 58 -17.87 -7.98 -24.21
CA ASN A 58 -19.06 -8.48 -23.50
C ASN A 58 -18.94 -8.45 -21.95
N CYS A 59 -18.36 -7.39 -21.39
CA CYS A 59 -18.07 -7.26 -19.95
C CYS A 59 -17.05 -8.28 -19.40
N ILE A 60 -16.34 -9.01 -20.25
CA ILE A 60 -15.24 -9.90 -19.86
C ILE A 60 -13.93 -9.14 -20.07
N ARG A 61 -13.07 -9.17 -19.05
CA ARG A 61 -11.75 -8.57 -19.06
C ARG A 61 -10.70 -9.65 -19.24
N VAL A 62 -9.74 -9.38 -20.10
CA VAL A 62 -8.59 -10.24 -20.38
C VAL A 62 -7.35 -9.60 -19.78
N GLU A 63 -6.64 -10.35 -18.95
CA GLU A 63 -5.29 -10.06 -18.48
C GLU A 63 -4.34 -11.19 -18.91
N ASP A 64 -3.04 -10.99 -18.69
CA ASP A 64 -2.00 -11.93 -19.11
C ASP A 64 -2.21 -13.36 -18.59
N PHE A 65 -2.60 -13.47 -17.32
CA PHE A 65 -2.70 -14.74 -16.60
C PHE A 65 -4.09 -15.00 -16.04
N ARG A 66 -5.08 -14.21 -16.47
CA ARG A 66 -6.48 -14.43 -16.08
C ARG A 66 -7.47 -13.76 -17.00
N VAL A 67 -8.65 -14.34 -17.09
CA VAL A 67 -9.77 -13.80 -17.86
C VAL A 67 -11.03 -13.94 -17.02
N GLY A 68 -11.87 -12.90 -16.96
CA GLY A 68 -13.11 -13.02 -16.23
C GLY A 68 -14.06 -11.85 -16.34
N GLY A 69 -15.30 -12.08 -15.91
CA GLY A 69 -16.38 -11.09 -15.93
C GLY A 69 -17.69 -11.65 -15.37
N PRO A 70 -18.71 -10.79 -15.13
CA PRO A 70 -18.72 -9.35 -15.40
C PRO A 70 -17.86 -8.53 -14.42
N TYR A 71 -17.57 -9.08 -13.24
CA TYR A 71 -16.60 -8.55 -12.30
C TYR A 71 -15.36 -9.45 -12.26
N LEU A 72 -14.17 -8.84 -12.36
CA LEU A 72 -12.88 -9.50 -12.23
C LEU A 72 -12.17 -8.92 -11.00
N CYS A 73 -12.15 -9.69 -9.92
CA CYS A 73 -11.67 -9.28 -8.60
C CYS A 73 -10.22 -8.73 -8.64
N ALA A 74 -9.92 -7.67 -7.89
CA ALA A 74 -8.55 -7.17 -7.79
C ALA A 74 -7.67 -8.10 -6.92
N LEU A 75 -6.41 -8.32 -7.32
CA LEU A 75 -5.45 -9.16 -6.58
C LEU A 75 -4.59 -8.32 -5.62
N PRO A 76 -4.17 -8.83 -4.45
CA PRO A 76 -4.47 -10.16 -3.92
C PRO A 76 -5.95 -10.28 -3.53
N SER A 77 -6.52 -11.45 -3.75
CA SER A 77 -7.92 -11.75 -3.42
C SER A 77 -8.01 -12.61 -2.16
N MET A 78 -9.08 -12.41 -1.39
CA MET A 78 -9.56 -13.35 -0.38
C MET A 78 -10.71 -14.17 -0.95
N SER A 79 -10.89 -15.38 -0.42
CA SER A 79 -11.93 -16.31 -0.85
C SER A 79 -12.61 -16.92 0.37
N SER A 80 -13.93 -16.99 0.33
CA SER A 80 -14.75 -17.62 1.35
C SER A 80 -15.80 -18.54 0.73
N ILE A 81 -16.31 -19.46 1.54
CA ILE A 81 -17.33 -20.42 1.12
C ILE A 81 -18.64 -19.66 0.87
N VAL A 82 -19.30 -19.95 -0.26
CA VAL A 82 -20.63 -19.42 -0.55
C VAL A 82 -21.66 -20.10 0.39
N PRO A 83 -22.49 -19.35 1.13
CA PRO A 83 -23.51 -19.93 1.99
C PRO A 83 -24.48 -20.82 1.20
N GLN A 84 -24.89 -21.96 1.77
CA GLN A 84 -25.81 -22.91 1.11
C GLN A 84 -27.17 -22.29 0.75
N GLN A 85 -27.56 -21.24 1.47
CA GLN A 85 -28.80 -20.49 1.28
C GLN A 85 -28.74 -19.55 0.06
N HIS A 86 -27.55 -19.33 -0.49
CA HIS A 86 -27.35 -18.38 -1.58
C HIS A 86 -28.02 -18.89 -2.87
N PRO A 87 -28.79 -18.07 -3.62
CA PRO A 87 -29.52 -18.52 -4.81
C PRO A 87 -28.64 -19.14 -5.92
N VAL A 88 -27.36 -18.76 -5.98
CA VAL A 88 -26.41 -19.39 -6.92
C VAL A 88 -26.02 -20.79 -6.46
N PHE A 89 -25.86 -21.00 -5.14
CA PHE A 89 -25.44 -22.30 -4.60
C PHE A 89 -26.49 -23.37 -4.85
N THR A 90 -27.78 -23.04 -4.76
CA THR A 90 -28.87 -23.99 -5.05
C THR A 90 -28.92 -24.43 -6.51
N LYS A 91 -28.41 -23.60 -7.44
CA LYS A 91 -28.26 -23.92 -8.86
C LYS A 91 -26.91 -24.59 -9.20
N TRP A 92 -25.97 -24.58 -8.26
CA TRP A 92 -24.64 -25.18 -8.41
C TRP A 92 -24.71 -26.70 -8.24
N THR A 93 -25.11 -27.40 -9.31
CA THR A 93 -25.24 -28.86 -9.35
C THR A 93 -24.05 -29.50 -10.06
N SER A 94 -23.86 -30.82 -9.87
CA SER A 94 -22.84 -31.57 -10.62
C SER A 94 -23.02 -31.46 -12.14
N GLN A 95 -24.26 -31.38 -12.62
CA GLN A 95 -24.53 -31.19 -14.05
C GLN A 95 -24.07 -29.80 -14.52
N PHE A 96 -24.39 -28.75 -13.75
CA PHE A 96 -23.98 -27.38 -14.10
C PHE A 96 -22.46 -27.23 -14.12
N GLN A 97 -21.75 -27.87 -13.18
CA GLN A 97 -20.29 -27.92 -13.17
C GLN A 97 -19.75 -28.70 -14.39
N GLN A 98 -20.38 -29.81 -14.75
CA GLN A 98 -19.99 -30.61 -15.91
C GLN A 98 -20.15 -29.83 -17.23
N ASP A 99 -21.22 -29.04 -17.36
CA ASP A 99 -21.45 -28.19 -18.52
C ASP A 99 -20.34 -27.14 -18.67
N ILE A 100 -19.88 -26.55 -17.55
CA ILE A 100 -18.73 -25.63 -17.54
C ILE A 100 -17.45 -26.34 -18.01
N ILE A 101 -17.18 -27.53 -17.48
CA ILE A 101 -16.02 -28.35 -17.84
C ILE A 101 -16.02 -28.69 -19.35
N GLU A 102 -17.19 -29.03 -19.91
CA GLU A 102 -17.32 -29.31 -21.35
C GLU A 102 -16.89 -28.10 -22.20
N ARG A 103 -17.27 -26.88 -21.79
CA ARG A 103 -16.91 -25.63 -22.48
C ARG A 103 -15.43 -25.31 -22.33
N LEU A 104 -14.84 -25.53 -21.15
CA LEU A 104 -13.39 -25.42 -20.96
C LEU A 104 -12.63 -26.38 -21.87
N ASN A 105 -13.07 -27.64 -21.96
CA ASN A 105 -12.44 -28.66 -22.80
C ASN A 105 -12.58 -28.35 -24.30
N ARG A 106 -13.74 -27.84 -24.74
CA ARG A 106 -13.99 -27.42 -26.14
C ARG A 106 -12.99 -26.37 -26.60
N HIS A 107 -12.62 -25.47 -25.70
CA HIS A 107 -11.65 -24.40 -25.93
C HIS A 107 -10.22 -24.80 -25.56
N SER A 108 -9.96 -26.08 -25.29
CA SER A 108 -8.63 -26.60 -24.92
C SER A 108 -8.00 -25.90 -23.70
N VAL A 109 -8.81 -25.40 -22.77
CA VAL A 109 -8.32 -24.78 -21.53
C VAL A 109 -7.80 -25.89 -20.60
N GLN A 110 -6.52 -25.81 -20.23
CA GLN A 110 -5.90 -26.73 -19.26
C GLN A 110 -6.27 -26.36 -17.83
N TRP A 111 -7.48 -26.75 -17.40
CA TRP A 111 -7.99 -26.47 -16.06
C TRP A 111 -7.60 -27.54 -15.05
N ASN A 112 -7.50 -27.14 -13.78
CA ASN A 112 -7.18 -27.99 -12.63
C ASN A 112 -8.37 -28.12 -11.68
N THR A 113 -8.97 -26.99 -11.27
CA THR A 113 -10.14 -26.96 -10.39
C THR A 113 -11.22 -26.03 -10.93
N VAL A 114 -12.48 -26.32 -10.59
CA VAL A 114 -13.65 -25.47 -10.83
C VAL A 114 -14.42 -25.35 -9.53
N GLU A 115 -14.46 -24.16 -8.95
CA GLU A 115 -15.02 -23.93 -7.61
C GLU A 115 -15.96 -22.73 -7.61
N LEU A 116 -17.03 -22.80 -6.81
CA LEU A 116 -17.92 -21.67 -6.55
C LEU A 116 -17.56 -21.03 -5.21
N ILE A 117 -17.08 -19.80 -5.25
CA ILE A 117 -16.58 -19.09 -4.07
C ILE A 117 -17.11 -17.65 -4.02
N ASP A 118 -17.12 -17.06 -2.83
CA ASP A 118 -17.24 -15.61 -2.67
C ASP A 118 -15.81 -15.03 -2.71
N ARG A 119 -15.48 -14.29 -3.78
CA ARG A 119 -14.13 -13.80 -4.06
C ARG A 119 -14.09 -12.28 -4.01
N ARG A 120 -13.25 -11.74 -3.13
CA ARG A 120 -13.13 -10.30 -2.87
C ARG A 120 -11.68 -9.85 -2.88
N SER A 121 -11.44 -8.60 -3.17
CA SER A 121 -10.11 -7.99 -3.00
C SER A 121 -9.72 -8.05 -1.53
N ALA A 122 -8.49 -8.46 -1.24
CA ALA A 122 -7.93 -8.43 0.11
C ALA A 122 -7.56 -6.99 0.54
N ARG A 123 -7.59 -6.03 -0.39
CA ARG A 123 -7.10 -4.66 -0.18
C ARG A 123 -8.17 -3.59 -0.31
N TYR A 124 -9.25 -3.89 -1.00
CA TYR A 124 -10.25 -2.91 -1.39
C TYR A 124 -11.64 -3.41 -1.07
N ASP A 125 -12.51 -2.49 -0.69
CA ASP A 125 -13.92 -2.79 -0.49
C ASP A 125 -14.59 -3.06 -1.85
N ASP A 126 -14.90 -4.32 -2.08
CA ASP A 126 -15.66 -4.74 -3.25
C ASP A 126 -17.16 -4.56 -2.98
N SER A 127 -17.77 -3.54 -3.58
CA SER A 127 -19.20 -3.25 -3.44
C SER A 127 -20.09 -3.98 -4.45
N GLY A 128 -19.57 -5.00 -5.14
CA GLY A 128 -20.24 -5.75 -6.23
C GLY A 128 -20.74 -7.14 -5.83
N ASN A 129 -21.36 -7.86 -6.77
CA ASN A 129 -21.58 -9.30 -6.60
C ASN A 129 -20.22 -10.00 -6.71
N THR A 130 -19.79 -10.64 -5.63
CA THR A 130 -18.47 -11.24 -5.47
C THR A 130 -18.48 -12.75 -5.65
N VAL A 131 -19.67 -13.35 -5.76
CA VAL A 131 -19.80 -14.78 -6.06
C VAL A 131 -19.27 -15.07 -7.45
N THR A 132 -18.27 -15.95 -7.50
CA THR A 132 -17.44 -16.20 -8.67
C THR A 132 -17.19 -17.70 -8.81
N VAL A 133 -17.40 -18.20 -10.02
CA VAL A 133 -16.84 -19.49 -10.43
C VAL A 133 -15.37 -19.26 -10.75
N ILE A 134 -14.49 -19.88 -9.97
CA ILE A 134 -13.04 -19.85 -10.21
C ILE A 134 -12.62 -21.12 -10.91
N VAL A 135 -11.95 -20.93 -12.03
CA VAL A 135 -11.27 -21.99 -12.77
C VAL A 135 -9.77 -21.76 -12.62
N THR A 136 -9.10 -22.60 -11.84
CA THR A 136 -7.64 -22.59 -11.84
C THR A 136 -7.15 -23.31 -13.08
N ALA A 137 -6.27 -22.70 -13.86
CA ALA A 137 -5.81 -23.24 -15.13
C ALA A 137 -4.35 -22.85 -15.41
N THR A 138 -3.69 -23.61 -16.28
CA THR A 138 -2.33 -23.29 -16.74
C THR A 138 -2.40 -22.66 -18.12
N ARG A 139 -1.93 -21.41 -18.25
CA ARG A 139 -1.90 -20.73 -19.54
C ARG A 139 -0.57 -20.99 -20.25
N ILE A 140 -0.58 -21.88 -21.25
CA ILE A 140 0.60 -22.14 -22.08
C ILE A 140 0.77 -21.02 -23.12
N GLU A 141 -0.31 -20.68 -23.82
CA GLU A 141 -0.32 -19.71 -24.91
C GLU A 141 -1.23 -18.51 -24.60
N GLN A 142 -0.85 -17.32 -25.08
CA GLN A 142 -1.68 -16.11 -24.98
C GLN A 142 -2.63 -15.97 -26.17
N ASP A 143 -3.44 -17.01 -26.41
CA ASP A 143 -4.47 -17.02 -27.44
C ASP A 143 -5.83 -16.54 -26.89
N THR A 144 -6.88 -16.64 -27.71
CA THR A 144 -8.25 -16.27 -27.36
C THR A 144 -9.03 -17.38 -26.63
N SER A 145 -8.44 -18.55 -26.39
CA SER A 145 -9.13 -19.73 -25.83
C SER A 145 -9.82 -19.43 -24.50
N TRP A 146 -9.12 -18.76 -23.58
CA TRP A 146 -9.67 -18.38 -22.27
C TRP A 146 -10.82 -17.37 -22.39
N LEU A 147 -10.71 -16.42 -23.34
CA LEU A 147 -11.76 -15.44 -23.60
C LEU A 147 -13.00 -16.11 -24.18
N GLU A 148 -12.84 -16.96 -25.19
CA GLU A 148 -13.94 -17.69 -25.84
C GLU A 148 -14.65 -18.63 -24.86
N ALA A 149 -13.88 -19.37 -24.04
CA ALA A 149 -14.42 -20.17 -22.96
C ALA A 149 -15.22 -19.34 -21.95
N CYS A 150 -14.68 -18.20 -21.50
CA CYS A 150 -15.40 -17.27 -20.62
C CYS A 150 -16.69 -16.76 -21.25
N ILE A 151 -16.71 -16.42 -22.54
CA ILE A 151 -17.91 -15.97 -23.26
C ILE A 151 -18.99 -17.06 -23.24
N GLU A 152 -18.65 -18.30 -23.61
CA GLU A 152 -19.61 -19.40 -23.63
C GLU A 152 -20.14 -19.76 -22.24
N ILE A 153 -19.27 -19.78 -21.23
CA ILE A 153 -19.66 -20.02 -19.84
C ILE A 153 -20.59 -18.89 -19.34
N ARG A 154 -20.33 -17.64 -19.73
CA ARG A 154 -21.23 -16.53 -19.41
C ARG A 154 -22.59 -16.66 -20.07
N SER A 155 -22.65 -17.12 -21.32
CA SER A 155 -23.92 -17.43 -21.98
C SER A 155 -24.66 -18.57 -21.28
N LEU A 156 -23.95 -19.58 -20.78
CA LEU A 156 -24.54 -20.63 -19.93
C LEU A 156 -25.12 -20.03 -18.64
N PHE A 157 -24.41 -19.13 -17.96
CA PHE A 157 -24.93 -18.49 -16.75
C PHE A 157 -26.22 -17.70 -17.01
N GLN A 158 -26.28 -17.00 -18.14
CA GLN A 158 -27.49 -16.28 -18.55
C GLN A 158 -28.67 -17.23 -18.82
N LEU A 159 -28.43 -18.37 -19.48
CA LEU A 159 -29.44 -19.38 -19.75
C LEU A 159 -30.06 -19.98 -18.48
N HIS A 160 -29.28 -20.02 -17.39
CA HIS A 160 -29.72 -20.53 -16.09
C HIS A 160 -30.19 -19.42 -15.12
N ASP A 161 -30.53 -18.22 -15.62
CA ASP A 161 -30.94 -17.06 -14.83
C ASP A 161 -29.93 -16.68 -13.73
N LEU A 162 -28.63 -16.67 -14.08
CA LEU A 162 -27.51 -16.25 -13.22
C LEU A 162 -26.69 -15.11 -13.87
N PRO A 163 -27.32 -14.02 -14.36
CA PRO A 163 -26.63 -12.99 -15.14
C PRO A 163 -25.52 -12.26 -14.36
N THR A 164 -25.62 -12.24 -13.03
CA THR A 164 -24.68 -11.57 -12.13
C THR A 164 -23.55 -12.48 -11.62
N LEU A 165 -23.57 -13.78 -11.91
CA LEU A 165 -22.52 -14.71 -11.51
C LEU A 165 -21.24 -14.43 -12.30
N ASN A 166 -20.11 -14.30 -11.61
CA ASN A 166 -18.82 -14.09 -12.25
C ASN A 166 -18.15 -15.41 -12.62
N ILE A 167 -17.33 -15.38 -13.66
CA ILE A 167 -16.34 -16.42 -13.99
C ILE A 167 -14.98 -15.75 -14.00
N GLU A 168 -13.98 -16.39 -13.40
CA GLU A 168 -12.57 -16.02 -13.55
C GLU A 168 -11.76 -17.31 -13.80
N ILE A 169 -11.14 -17.38 -14.97
CA ILE A 169 -10.11 -18.37 -15.30
C ILE A 169 -8.78 -17.74 -14.92
N ILE A 170 -7.99 -18.39 -14.06
CA ILE A 170 -6.78 -17.80 -13.49
C ILE A 170 -5.63 -18.81 -13.45
N ASP A 171 -4.46 -18.33 -13.86
CA ASP A 171 -3.18 -18.99 -13.69
C ASP A 171 -2.53 -18.55 -12.37
N GLU A 172 -1.89 -19.49 -11.67
CA GLU A 172 -1.23 -19.23 -10.38
C GLU A 172 -0.24 -18.06 -10.44
N ARG A 173 0.38 -17.82 -11.60
CA ARG A 173 1.31 -16.71 -11.82
C ARG A 173 0.66 -15.35 -11.60
N ALA A 174 -0.63 -15.20 -11.85
CA ALA A 174 -1.37 -13.97 -11.58
C ALA A 174 -1.38 -13.62 -10.07
N SER A 175 -1.44 -14.65 -9.22
CA SER A 175 -1.59 -14.50 -7.76
C SER A 175 -0.25 -14.40 -7.02
N ARG A 176 0.88 -14.44 -7.73
CA ARG A 176 2.19 -14.34 -7.09
C ARG A 176 2.38 -12.97 -6.44
N GLN A 177 2.80 -12.98 -5.18
CA GLN A 177 3.09 -11.77 -4.44
C GLN A 177 4.16 -10.94 -5.15
N LYS A 178 3.93 -9.64 -5.28
CA LYS A 178 4.96 -8.71 -5.72
C LYS A 178 5.77 -8.24 -4.50
N TYR A 179 7.08 -8.36 -4.58
CA TYR A 179 8.02 -7.81 -3.62
C TYR A 179 8.52 -6.44 -4.12
N THR A 180 8.77 -5.53 -3.18
CA THR A 180 9.32 -4.19 -3.46
C THR A 180 10.51 -3.98 -2.54
N PHE A 181 11.65 -3.65 -3.14
CA PHE A 181 12.91 -3.46 -2.43
C PHE A 181 13.57 -2.15 -2.88
N PRO A 182 14.43 -1.54 -2.06
CA PRO A 182 15.24 -0.40 -2.48
C PRO A 182 16.05 -0.73 -3.74
N VAL A 183 16.28 0.29 -4.57
CA VAL A 183 17.23 0.22 -5.68
C VAL A 183 18.64 0.04 -5.09
N LEU A 184 19.47 -0.78 -5.73
CA LEU A 184 20.84 -1.01 -5.31
C LEU A 184 21.73 0.15 -5.77
N ALA A 185 22.77 0.47 -4.99
CA ALA A 185 23.78 1.45 -5.40
C ALA A 185 24.51 1.06 -6.70
N THR A 186 24.50 -0.23 -7.06
CA THR A 186 25.06 -0.78 -8.31
C THR A 186 24.13 -0.64 -9.50
N ASP A 187 22.84 -0.35 -9.30
CA ASP A 187 21.91 -0.17 -10.42
C ASP A 187 22.21 1.16 -11.12
N LYS A 188 22.26 1.15 -12.46
CA LYS A 188 22.62 2.33 -13.26
C LYS A 188 21.71 3.54 -12.97
N ILE A 189 20.44 3.28 -12.69
CA ILE A 189 19.44 4.32 -12.38
C ILE A 189 19.70 5.01 -11.03
N TYR A 190 20.37 4.36 -10.08
CA TYR A 190 20.56 4.89 -8.72
C TYR A 190 21.20 6.28 -8.72
N SER A 191 22.33 6.41 -9.43
CA SER A 191 23.06 7.69 -9.53
C SER A 191 22.35 8.76 -10.38
N LYS A 192 21.39 8.34 -11.23
CA LYS A 192 20.65 9.23 -12.14
C LYS A 192 19.27 9.63 -11.62
N TRP A 193 18.79 8.98 -10.56
CA TRP A 193 17.38 9.04 -10.17
C TRP A 193 16.90 10.45 -9.85
N SER A 194 17.71 11.26 -9.14
CA SER A 194 17.35 12.64 -8.80
C SER A 194 16.99 13.46 -10.06
N ASP A 195 17.87 13.50 -11.05
CA ASP A 195 17.66 14.27 -12.28
C ASP A 195 16.57 13.66 -13.17
N LEU A 196 16.52 12.32 -13.24
CA LEU A 196 15.49 11.61 -13.99
C LEU A 196 14.09 11.85 -13.45
N SER A 197 13.92 11.82 -12.12
CA SER A 197 12.62 12.03 -11.49
C SER A 197 12.07 13.42 -11.80
N ALA A 198 12.91 14.45 -11.81
CA ALA A 198 12.52 15.81 -12.19
C ALA A 198 12.06 15.87 -13.66
N ARG A 199 12.83 15.27 -14.57
CA ARG A 199 12.48 15.22 -16.01
C ARG A 199 11.20 14.42 -16.27
N ILE A 200 10.96 13.34 -15.53
CA ILE A 200 9.71 12.59 -15.61
C ILE A 200 8.54 13.44 -15.14
N CYS A 201 8.68 14.16 -14.02
CA CYS A 201 7.65 15.09 -13.53
C CYS A 201 7.33 16.20 -14.54
N GLU A 202 8.33 16.74 -15.24
CA GLU A 202 8.13 17.72 -16.31
C GLU A 202 7.40 17.10 -17.51
N LEU A 203 7.79 15.88 -17.90
CA LEU A 203 7.26 15.16 -19.06
C LEU A 203 5.80 14.72 -18.86
N VAL A 204 5.47 14.19 -17.68
CA VAL A 204 4.13 13.70 -17.34
C VAL A 204 3.22 14.85 -16.88
N GLY A 205 3.80 15.96 -16.45
CA GLY A 205 3.13 17.02 -15.71
C GLY A 205 2.89 16.63 -14.25
N MET A 206 2.39 17.57 -13.45
CA MET A 206 2.22 17.39 -12.00
C MET A 206 0.79 16.96 -11.60
N GLU A 207 -0.11 16.74 -12.55
CA GLU A 207 -1.55 16.51 -12.31
C GLU A 207 -1.98 15.08 -12.66
N GLY A 208 -2.99 14.58 -11.95
CA GLY A 208 -3.64 13.29 -12.24
C GLY A 208 -2.95 12.06 -11.64
N TRP A 209 -1.79 12.20 -11.00
CA TRP A 209 -1.08 11.11 -10.32
C TRP A 209 -0.79 11.44 -8.85
N LEU A 210 -0.40 10.43 -8.08
CA LEU A 210 -0.25 10.43 -6.62
C LEU A 210 1.20 10.37 -6.17
N SER A 211 1.99 9.44 -6.70
CA SER A 211 3.41 9.30 -6.38
C SER A 211 4.24 8.84 -7.59
N LEU A 212 5.53 9.18 -7.55
CA LEU A 212 6.55 8.76 -8.51
C LEU A 212 7.72 8.22 -7.70
N GLU A 213 8.02 6.95 -7.91
CA GLU A 213 8.93 6.18 -7.08
C GLU A 213 9.87 5.34 -7.95
N CYS A 214 10.99 4.90 -7.39
CA CYS A 214 11.89 3.95 -8.04
C CYS A 214 12.30 2.87 -7.05
N PHE A 215 12.01 1.62 -7.39
CA PHE A 215 12.27 0.45 -6.56
C PHE A 215 12.65 -0.74 -7.41
N ARG A 216 13.28 -1.75 -6.81
CA ARG A 216 13.35 -3.09 -7.38
C ARG A 216 12.04 -3.82 -7.12
N ARG A 217 11.33 -4.21 -8.18
CA ARG A 217 9.97 -4.73 -8.06
C ARG A 217 9.71 -5.91 -8.99
N GLY A 218 9.19 -7.00 -8.44
CA GLY A 218 8.91 -8.22 -9.17
C GLY A 218 8.31 -9.30 -8.27
N THR A 219 8.30 -10.54 -8.73
CA THR A 219 7.70 -11.69 -8.01
C THR A 219 8.75 -12.59 -7.35
N ASP A 220 10.04 -12.29 -7.51
CA ASP A 220 11.12 -13.06 -6.90
C ASP A 220 11.36 -12.56 -5.45
N PRO A 221 11.42 -13.44 -4.44
CA PRO A 221 11.73 -13.04 -3.07
C PRO A 221 13.16 -12.51 -2.91
N ASN A 222 14.08 -12.85 -3.81
CA ASN A 222 15.41 -12.28 -3.86
C ASN A 222 15.39 -10.93 -4.59
N HIS A 223 15.69 -9.87 -3.86
CA HIS A 223 15.73 -8.51 -4.40
C HIS A 223 16.67 -8.36 -5.61
N GLN A 224 17.74 -9.16 -5.70
CA GLN A 224 18.71 -9.09 -6.81
C GLN A 224 18.14 -9.52 -8.17
N ASN A 225 17.10 -10.35 -8.15
CA ASN A 225 16.47 -10.89 -9.35
C ASN A 225 15.33 -10.02 -9.88
N ASN A 226 14.90 -9.03 -9.10
CA ASN A 226 13.86 -8.09 -9.53
C ASN A 226 14.48 -6.88 -10.23
N PRO A 227 13.92 -6.43 -11.36
CA PRO A 227 14.44 -5.27 -12.07
C PRO A 227 14.17 -3.98 -11.30
N PRO A 228 15.09 -2.98 -11.39
CA PRO A 228 14.74 -1.61 -11.07
C PRO A 228 13.52 -1.18 -11.89
N THR A 229 12.59 -0.49 -11.26
CA THR A 229 11.28 -0.17 -11.82
C THR A 229 10.89 1.24 -11.39
N VAL A 230 10.58 2.10 -12.36
CA VAL A 230 9.92 3.38 -12.13
C VAL A 230 8.44 3.11 -11.91
N ILE A 231 7.89 3.55 -10.79
CA ILE A 231 6.49 3.33 -10.41
C ILE A 231 5.78 4.68 -10.40
N LEU A 232 4.74 4.80 -11.21
CA LEU A 232 3.84 5.94 -11.22
C LEU A 232 2.49 5.53 -10.62
N THR A 233 2.17 6.02 -9.43
CA THR A 233 0.90 5.73 -8.78
C THR A 233 -0.14 6.76 -9.18
N ILE A 234 -1.33 6.33 -9.60
CA ILE A 234 -2.46 7.17 -10.03
C ILE A 234 -3.68 6.91 -9.14
N PRO A 235 -4.63 7.85 -9.02
CA PRO A 235 -5.88 7.62 -8.29
C PRO A 235 -6.61 6.39 -8.80
N LEU A 236 -7.15 5.59 -7.88
CA LEU A 236 -7.91 4.38 -8.19
C LEU A 236 -9.02 4.65 -9.22
N ASP A 237 -9.63 5.83 -9.16
CA ASP A 237 -10.70 6.31 -10.01
C ASP A 237 -10.29 7.20 -11.18
N SER A 238 -8.99 7.28 -11.49
CA SER A 238 -8.49 8.02 -12.66
C SER A 238 -9.22 7.60 -13.95
N PRO A 239 -9.96 8.49 -14.62
CA PRO A 239 -10.63 8.17 -15.89
C PRO A 239 -9.65 8.19 -17.07
N LYS A 240 -8.48 8.80 -16.88
CA LYS A 240 -7.41 8.90 -17.87
C LYS A 240 -6.70 7.56 -18.04
N THR A 241 -6.34 7.23 -19.27
CA THR A 241 -5.40 6.16 -19.62
C THR A 241 -3.97 6.69 -19.53
N TRP A 242 -3.05 5.92 -18.96
CA TRP A 242 -1.68 6.38 -18.68
C TRP A 242 -0.62 5.74 -19.58
N LYS A 243 -1.07 5.09 -20.66
CA LYS A 243 -0.19 4.36 -21.60
C LYS A 243 0.78 5.30 -22.31
N GLY A 244 0.30 6.46 -22.77
CA GLY A 244 1.13 7.44 -23.47
C GLY A 244 2.24 7.98 -22.59
N GLU A 245 1.92 8.31 -21.33
CA GLU A 245 2.90 8.76 -20.34
C GLU A 245 3.89 7.64 -20.01
N ARG A 246 3.43 6.40 -19.83
CA ARG A 246 4.30 5.23 -19.64
C ARG A 246 5.30 5.07 -20.80
N ASP A 247 4.84 5.21 -22.04
CA ASP A 247 5.69 5.11 -23.24
C ASP A 247 6.72 6.25 -23.32
N GLN A 248 6.33 7.45 -22.93
CA GLN A 248 7.22 8.60 -22.86
C GLN A 248 8.31 8.42 -21.77
N ILE A 249 7.94 7.94 -20.57
CA ILE A 249 8.90 7.60 -19.51
C ILE A 249 9.86 6.51 -20.00
N THR A 250 9.33 5.49 -20.67
CA THR A 250 10.13 4.39 -21.22
C THR A 250 11.14 4.90 -22.25
N SER A 251 10.71 5.77 -23.16
CA SER A 251 11.57 6.38 -24.18
C SER A 251 12.67 7.24 -23.56
N LEU A 252 12.35 7.95 -22.48
CA LEU A 252 13.33 8.71 -21.70
C LEU A 252 14.38 7.80 -21.06
N LEU A 253 13.96 6.69 -20.45
CA LEU A 253 14.89 5.71 -19.86
C LEU A 253 15.80 5.08 -20.93
N ASP A 254 15.26 4.76 -22.10
CA ASP A 254 16.03 4.18 -23.20
C ASP A 254 17.08 5.16 -23.75
N ALA A 255 16.72 6.44 -23.89
CA ALA A 255 17.65 7.50 -24.27
C ALA A 255 18.79 7.69 -23.25
N GLU A 256 18.56 7.34 -21.99
CA GLU A 256 19.54 7.41 -20.91
C GLU A 256 20.37 6.12 -20.73
N GLY A 257 20.19 5.13 -21.62
CA GLY A 257 20.88 3.84 -21.53
C GLY A 257 20.42 2.98 -20.35
N LEU A 258 19.17 3.16 -19.91
CA LEU A 258 18.53 2.46 -18.79
C LEU A 258 17.51 1.43 -19.30
N GLN A 259 17.92 0.64 -20.31
CA GLN A 259 17.08 -0.38 -20.90
C GLN A 259 16.68 -1.47 -19.90
N ASP A 260 17.47 -1.66 -18.83
CA ASP A 260 17.24 -2.62 -17.76
C ASP A 260 16.18 -2.20 -16.73
N VAL A 261 15.68 -0.95 -16.81
CA VAL A 261 14.71 -0.38 -15.87
C VAL A 261 13.29 -0.52 -16.41
N ALA A 262 12.38 -1.14 -15.66
CA ALA A 262 10.96 -1.25 -16.02
C ALA A 262 10.16 0.03 -15.69
N VAL A 263 8.95 0.15 -16.24
CA VAL A 263 7.98 1.21 -15.88
C VAL A 263 6.64 0.56 -15.54
N GLU A 264 6.09 0.85 -14.37
CA GLU A 264 4.80 0.34 -13.88
C GLU A 264 3.89 1.52 -13.50
N VAL A 265 2.67 1.56 -14.05
CA VAL A 265 1.64 2.51 -13.62
C VAL A 265 0.61 1.78 -12.76
N LEU A 266 0.42 2.26 -11.53
CA LEU A 266 -0.41 1.61 -10.53
C LEU A 266 -1.60 2.47 -10.13
N ARG A 267 -2.80 1.89 -10.17
CA ARG A 267 -4.01 2.46 -9.57
C ARG A 267 -4.03 2.16 -8.08
N SER A 268 -3.94 3.20 -7.27
CA SER A 268 -4.00 3.08 -5.81
C SER A 268 -4.57 4.36 -5.19
N TYR A 269 -4.57 4.43 -3.88
CA TYR A 269 -4.67 5.65 -3.11
C TYR A 269 -3.43 5.76 -2.22
N VAL A 270 -3.09 6.99 -1.85
CA VAL A 270 -2.15 7.22 -0.76
C VAL A 270 -2.91 6.84 0.52
N TRP A 271 -2.50 5.76 1.17
CA TRP A 271 -3.05 5.38 2.47
C TRP A 271 -2.79 6.53 3.44
N ARG A 272 -3.86 7.24 3.80
CA ARG A 272 -3.85 8.14 4.94
C ARG A 272 -4.25 7.28 6.12
N VAL A 273 -3.34 7.12 7.08
CA VAL A 273 -3.58 6.35 8.32
C VAL A 273 -4.53 7.17 9.21
N THR A 274 -5.73 7.44 8.74
CA THR A 274 -6.77 8.14 9.51
C THR A 274 -7.94 7.22 9.83
N ASP A 275 -8.16 6.14 9.07
CA ASP A 275 -9.36 5.32 9.24
C ASP A 275 -9.05 3.81 9.10
N GLY A 276 -9.00 3.11 10.23
CA GLY A 276 -9.48 1.72 10.27
C GLY A 276 -8.50 0.53 10.20
N LEU A 277 -7.17 0.73 10.25
CA LEU A 277 -6.25 -0.38 10.56
C LEU A 277 -5.97 -0.37 12.06
N GLY A 278 -6.52 -1.36 12.77
CA GLY A 278 -6.40 -1.52 14.21
C GLY A 278 -4.95 -1.45 14.68
N SER A 279 -4.71 -0.64 15.71
CA SER A 279 -3.46 -0.47 16.45
C SER A 279 -2.21 -0.38 15.55
N VAL A 280 -1.84 0.85 15.15
CA VAL A 280 -0.45 1.11 14.77
C VAL A 280 0.39 0.87 16.02
N VAL A 281 0.89 -0.35 16.18
CA VAL A 281 1.77 -0.72 17.28
C VAL A 281 3.08 0.03 17.07
N LEU A 282 3.40 0.95 17.98
CA LEU A 282 4.70 1.61 17.98
C LEU A 282 5.80 0.54 18.02
N PRO A 283 6.80 0.62 17.13
CA PRO A 283 7.89 -0.34 17.14
C PRO A 283 8.80 -0.12 18.37
N ASP A 284 9.58 -1.13 18.74
CA ASP A 284 10.41 -1.11 19.97
C ASP A 284 11.47 0.03 20.00
N HIS A 285 11.81 0.56 18.82
CA HIS A 285 12.72 1.68 18.63
C HIS A 285 12.03 3.07 18.67
N ALA A 286 10.73 3.14 18.95
CA ALA A 286 9.98 4.41 19.01
C ALA A 286 10.45 5.37 20.11
N TRP A 287 11.04 4.85 21.20
CA TRP A 287 11.57 5.63 22.32
C TRP A 287 13.09 5.85 22.23
N GLU A 288 13.59 6.06 21.03
CA GLU A 288 14.97 6.50 20.82
C GLU A 288 15.07 8.02 20.85
N GLN A 289 16.24 8.53 21.25
CA GLN A 289 16.47 9.97 21.34
C GLN A 289 16.32 10.68 20.00
N LYS A 290 16.75 10.03 18.91
CA LYS A 290 16.73 10.63 17.58
C LYS A 290 15.35 10.47 16.96
N ALA A 291 14.82 11.54 16.37
CA ALA A 291 13.57 11.48 15.63
C ALA A 291 13.74 10.62 14.37
N GLN A 292 12.70 9.87 14.05
CA GLN A 292 12.69 8.85 13.00
C GLN A 292 11.57 9.17 12.02
N LEU A 293 11.87 9.08 10.72
CA LEU A 293 10.89 9.25 9.65
C LEU A 293 9.75 8.23 9.81
N GLY A 294 8.52 8.67 9.58
CA GLY A 294 7.34 7.82 9.68
C GLY A 294 6.87 7.55 11.11
N MET A 295 7.59 8.03 12.14
CA MET A 295 7.23 7.80 13.52
C MET A 295 6.00 8.60 13.94
N SER A 296 5.27 8.07 14.92
CA SER A 296 4.12 8.74 15.53
C SER A 296 4.50 10.12 16.08
N ILE A 297 3.68 11.13 15.83
CA ILE A 297 3.76 12.45 16.47
C ILE A 297 2.37 12.96 16.85
N GLY A 298 2.30 13.85 17.82
CA GLY A 298 1.04 14.49 18.19
C GLY A 298 1.24 15.75 19.01
N PRO A 299 0.18 16.54 19.22
CA PRO A 299 0.22 17.67 20.12
C PRO A 299 0.74 17.24 21.51
N HIS A 300 1.64 18.04 22.08
CA HIS A 300 2.31 17.70 23.33
C HIS A 300 1.31 17.44 24.46
N GLY A 301 1.44 16.29 25.11
CA GLY A 301 0.54 15.88 26.19
C GLY A 301 -0.89 15.53 25.77
N SER A 302 -1.19 15.40 24.48
CA SER A 302 -2.51 15.00 23.99
C SER A 302 -2.60 13.49 23.75
N ASP A 303 -3.59 12.84 24.36
CA ASP A 303 -3.92 11.43 24.19
C ASP A 303 -4.98 11.16 23.12
N ILE A 304 -5.43 12.20 22.40
CA ILE A 304 -6.59 12.11 21.49
C ILE A 304 -6.17 11.68 20.08
N ARG A 305 -5.05 12.23 19.58
CA ARG A 305 -4.56 11.99 18.21
C ARG A 305 -3.09 11.62 18.17
N GLY A 306 -2.80 10.69 17.26
CA GLY A 306 -1.48 10.43 16.73
C GLY A 306 -1.49 10.75 15.23
N SER A 307 -0.33 11.08 14.69
CA SER A 307 -0.10 11.34 13.28
C SER A 307 1.34 10.98 12.91
N THR A 308 1.84 11.39 11.75
CA THR A 308 3.11 10.87 11.22
C THR A 308 4.14 11.96 11.00
N PHE A 309 5.35 11.76 11.50
CA PHE A 309 6.50 12.59 11.20
C PHE A 309 6.97 12.36 9.76
N GLY A 310 6.90 13.38 8.92
CA GLY A 310 7.32 13.34 7.52
C GLY A 310 8.83 13.42 7.30
N GLY A 311 9.63 13.61 8.35
CA GLY A 311 11.10 13.64 8.29
C GLY A 311 11.69 15.03 8.39
N PHE A 312 13.00 15.14 8.12
CA PHE A 312 13.71 16.41 8.15
C PHE A 312 13.75 17.09 6.78
N VAL A 313 13.59 18.42 6.78
CA VAL A 313 13.87 19.30 5.64
C VAL A 313 14.84 20.40 6.06
N GLN A 314 15.69 20.85 5.12
CA GLN A 314 16.58 21.98 5.35
C GLN A 314 16.13 23.16 4.50
N LEU A 315 16.01 24.33 5.13
CA LEU A 315 15.63 25.57 4.46
C LEU A 315 16.78 26.57 4.55
N LEU A 316 17.13 27.16 3.41
CA LEU A 316 18.15 28.20 3.34
C LEU A 316 17.52 29.54 3.72
N HIS A 317 18.02 30.15 4.80
CA HIS A 317 17.56 31.47 5.22
C HIS A 317 17.92 32.51 4.13
N PRO A 318 16.96 33.32 3.64
CA PRO A 318 17.18 34.19 2.48
C PRO A 318 18.24 35.26 2.72
N THR A 319 18.27 35.86 3.92
CA THR A 319 19.21 36.92 4.31
C THR A 319 20.56 36.38 4.79
N THR A 320 20.58 35.51 5.81
CA THR A 320 21.83 35.02 6.41
C THR A 320 22.54 33.94 5.60
N LYS A 321 21.88 33.35 4.59
CA LYS A 321 22.37 32.20 3.81
C LYS A 321 22.75 30.98 4.66
N GLN A 322 22.20 30.87 5.87
CA GLN A 322 22.40 29.71 6.74
C GLN A 322 21.30 28.67 6.50
N TRP A 323 21.68 27.40 6.44
CA TRP A 323 20.75 26.27 6.40
C TRP A 323 20.22 25.97 7.79
N ASN A 324 18.90 25.91 7.92
CA ASN A 324 18.23 25.51 9.17
C ASN A 324 17.44 24.22 8.93
N THR A 325 17.53 23.30 9.88
CA THR A 325 16.82 22.02 9.84
C THR A 325 15.49 22.12 10.56
N PHE A 326 14.43 21.68 9.88
CA PHE A 326 13.07 21.59 10.43
C PHE A 326 12.54 20.16 10.30
N GLY A 327 11.65 19.80 11.20
CA GLY A 327 10.78 18.66 11.03
C GLY A 327 9.63 19.01 10.10
N LEU A 328 9.24 18.12 9.21
CA LEU A 328 8.09 18.29 8.32
C LEU A 328 6.96 17.35 8.74
N THR A 329 5.75 17.87 8.78
CA THR A 329 4.52 17.10 8.93
C THR A 329 3.38 17.80 8.21
N CYS A 330 2.17 17.24 8.22
CA CYS A 330 0.97 17.94 7.76
C CYS A 330 0.42 18.90 8.84
N TYR A 331 -0.33 19.93 8.43
CA TYR A 331 -0.92 20.89 9.38
C TYR A 331 -1.94 20.22 10.30
N HIS A 332 -2.76 19.32 9.76
CA HIS A 332 -3.75 18.58 10.57
C HIS A 332 -3.13 17.74 11.69
N CYS A 333 -1.82 17.45 11.63
CA CYS A 333 -1.07 16.70 12.65
C CYS A 333 -0.77 17.54 13.90
N VAL A 334 -0.67 18.87 13.72
CA VAL A 334 -0.30 19.83 14.78
C VAL A 334 -1.44 20.78 15.11
N GLU A 335 -2.58 20.60 14.46
CA GLU A 335 -3.80 21.33 14.74
C GLU A 335 -4.26 21.05 16.18
N GLN A 336 -4.39 22.10 16.98
CA GLN A 336 -4.91 21.98 18.33
C GLN A 336 -6.38 21.59 18.27
N GLU A 337 -6.73 20.48 18.92
CA GLU A 337 -8.12 20.10 19.10
C GLU A 337 -8.79 20.93 20.18
N GLN A 338 -10.10 21.15 20.01
CA GLN A 338 -10.95 21.58 21.11
C GLN A 338 -11.22 20.39 22.03
N GLY A 339 -11.13 20.61 23.34
CA GLY A 339 -11.58 19.63 24.32
C GLY A 339 -13.06 19.27 24.09
N LYS A 340 -13.45 18.03 24.42
CA LYS A 340 -14.80 17.49 24.22
C LYS A 340 -15.93 18.29 24.89
N ASP A 341 -15.62 19.25 25.77
CA ASP A 341 -16.60 20.09 26.47
C ASP A 341 -16.86 21.46 25.83
N ASP A 342 -16.13 21.85 24.77
CA ASP A 342 -16.35 23.14 24.11
C ASP A 342 -17.38 23.03 22.98
N SER A 343 -18.66 22.98 23.37
CA SER A 343 -19.83 23.08 22.48
C SER A 343 -19.99 24.46 21.80
N SER A 344 -18.95 25.32 21.84
CA SER A 344 -19.00 26.76 21.55
C SER A 344 -18.30 27.20 20.24
N GLY A 345 -17.59 26.30 19.54
CA GLY A 345 -16.96 26.58 18.25
C GLY A 345 -15.48 26.96 18.33
N LEU A 346 -14.73 26.72 17.25
CA LEU A 346 -13.27 26.93 17.14
C LEU A 346 -12.86 28.31 17.68
N SER A 347 -11.73 28.38 18.39
CA SER A 347 -11.13 29.68 18.72
C SER A 347 -10.93 30.49 17.44
N GLU A 348 -11.10 31.81 17.51
CA GLU A 348 -10.91 32.68 16.36
C GLU A 348 -9.49 32.53 15.76
N ASP A 349 -8.49 32.27 16.60
CA ASP A 349 -7.13 31.97 16.17
C ASP A 349 -7.06 30.66 15.38
N THR A 350 -7.70 29.58 15.83
CA THR A 350 -7.69 28.30 15.09
C THR A 350 -8.42 28.43 13.76
N LYS A 351 -9.56 29.15 13.70
CA LYS A 351 -10.24 29.42 12.41
C LYS A 351 -9.32 30.20 11.48
N LYS A 352 -8.68 31.25 11.99
CA LYS A 352 -7.72 32.06 11.25
C LYS A 352 -6.57 31.19 10.74
N TRP A 353 -6.01 30.31 11.56
CA TRP A 353 -4.91 29.42 11.17
C TRP A 353 -5.33 28.39 10.12
N ARG A 354 -6.56 27.85 10.18
CA ARG A 354 -7.08 26.98 9.12
C ARG A 354 -7.14 27.71 7.77
N GLU A 355 -7.55 28.96 7.76
CA GLU A 355 -7.74 29.71 6.51
C GLU A 355 -6.46 30.35 5.99
N GLN A 356 -5.60 30.85 6.89
CA GLN A 356 -4.47 31.71 6.58
C GLN A 356 -3.12 31.06 6.89
N GLY A 357 -3.12 29.90 7.55
CA GLY A 357 -1.95 29.25 8.11
C GLY A 357 -1.42 29.94 9.36
N ILE A 358 -0.29 29.44 9.85
CA ILE A 358 0.39 29.93 11.05
C ILE A 358 1.69 30.61 10.62
N THR A 359 1.84 31.89 10.94
CA THR A 359 3.10 32.63 10.80
C THR A 359 4.08 32.32 11.93
N ILE A 360 5.36 32.68 11.76
CA ILE A 360 6.40 32.42 12.78
C ILE A 360 6.04 33.06 14.13
N ASN A 361 5.60 34.33 14.11
CA ASN A 361 5.23 35.05 15.33
C ASN A 361 4.00 34.42 16.01
N GLU A 362 3.00 34.01 15.23
CA GLU A 362 1.83 33.33 15.77
C GLU A 362 2.19 31.97 16.37
N ALA A 363 3.09 31.22 15.73
CA ALA A 363 3.55 29.93 16.24
C ALA A 363 4.32 30.08 17.56
N GLU A 364 5.16 31.12 17.67
CA GLU A 364 5.91 31.44 18.88
C GLU A 364 4.98 31.84 20.03
N ILE A 365 3.97 32.69 19.77
CA ILE A 365 2.98 33.10 20.77
C ILE A 365 2.12 31.91 21.21
N ALA A 366 1.66 31.09 20.26
CA ALA A 366 0.82 29.94 20.54
C ALA A 366 1.56 28.80 21.24
N ASN A 367 2.90 28.76 21.13
CA ASN A 367 3.78 27.76 21.73
C ASN A 367 3.25 26.32 21.50
N ILE A 368 2.91 26.01 20.24
CA ILE A 368 2.36 24.70 19.87
C ILE A 368 3.48 23.67 19.91
N ARG A 369 3.49 22.85 20.97
CA ARG A 369 4.50 21.80 21.19
C ARG A 369 4.06 20.47 20.59
N VAL A 370 5.02 19.69 20.12
CA VAL A 370 4.79 18.38 19.49
C VAL A 370 5.65 17.31 20.17
N ASP A 371 5.04 16.17 20.50
CA ASP A 371 5.71 14.99 21.03
C ASP A 371 5.99 13.94 19.95
N MET A 372 7.04 13.16 20.14
CA MET A 372 7.37 11.96 19.37
C MET A 372 7.95 10.89 20.32
N PRO A 373 7.29 9.71 20.47
CA PRO A 373 6.01 9.35 19.86
C PRO A 373 4.84 10.19 20.40
N ALA A 374 3.70 10.21 19.72
CA ALA A 374 2.48 10.82 20.26
C ALA A 374 2.09 10.14 21.60
N LEU A 375 1.57 10.92 22.55
CA LEU A 375 1.15 10.37 23.85
C LEU A 375 0.04 9.32 23.68
N LYS A 376 -0.92 9.54 22.77
CA LYS A 376 -1.93 8.54 22.42
C LYS A 376 -1.34 7.17 22.10
N ASP A 377 -0.41 7.14 21.15
CA ASP A 377 0.14 5.89 20.62
C ASP A 377 1.09 5.24 21.64
N HIS A 378 1.78 6.07 22.45
CA HIS A 378 2.52 5.60 23.61
C HIS A 378 1.61 4.87 24.60
N LEU A 379 0.52 5.50 25.05
CA LEU A 379 -0.45 4.90 25.95
C LEU A 379 -1.09 3.63 25.36
N GLY A 380 -1.39 3.65 24.05
CA GLY A 380 -1.86 2.47 23.32
C GLY A 380 -0.90 1.30 23.42
N ARG A 381 0.40 1.50 23.20
CA ARG A 381 1.41 0.44 23.38
C ARG A 381 1.49 0.00 24.85
N MET A 382 1.48 0.93 25.81
CA MET A 382 1.59 0.57 27.22
C MET A 382 0.41 -0.29 27.69
N ASN A 383 -0.80 0.05 27.27
CA ASN A 383 -2.00 -0.75 27.54
C ASN A 383 -1.88 -2.16 26.95
N MET A 384 -1.40 -2.27 25.70
CA MET A 384 -1.20 -3.57 25.07
C MET A 384 -0.17 -4.43 25.82
N ILE A 385 0.92 -3.84 26.34
CA ILE A 385 1.90 -4.57 27.16
C ILE A 385 1.26 -5.01 28.49
N ASN A 386 0.44 -4.17 29.12
CA ASN A 386 -0.28 -4.52 30.36
C ASN A 386 -1.29 -5.66 30.15
N GLU A 387 -2.00 -5.65 29.01
CA GLU A 387 -2.90 -6.74 28.61
C GLU A 387 -2.11 -8.04 28.41
N MET A 388 -1.01 -7.99 27.65
CA MET A 388 -0.11 -9.15 27.47
C MET A 388 0.45 -9.67 28.81
N GLU A 389 0.79 -8.79 29.75
CA GLU A 389 1.26 -9.17 31.08
C GLU A 389 0.16 -9.90 31.86
N THR A 390 -1.07 -9.40 31.80
CA THR A 390 -2.24 -10.01 32.45
C THR A 390 -2.51 -11.40 31.86
N GLU A 391 -2.55 -11.51 30.53
CA GLU A 391 -2.74 -12.78 29.82
C GLU A 391 -1.63 -13.79 30.14
N TRP A 392 -0.37 -13.33 30.21
CA TRP A 392 0.76 -14.16 30.59
C TRP A 392 0.61 -14.71 32.02
N MET A 393 0.20 -13.87 32.97
CA MET A 393 0.00 -14.27 34.37
C MET A 393 -1.10 -15.32 34.52
N GLU A 394 -2.13 -15.27 33.69
CA GLU A 394 -3.26 -16.21 33.69
C GLU A 394 -2.99 -17.48 32.85
N LEU A 395 -1.90 -17.51 32.07
CA LEU A 395 -1.63 -18.59 31.14
C LEU A 395 -1.49 -19.96 31.85
N PRO A 396 -2.29 -20.98 31.50
CA PRO A 396 -2.22 -22.29 32.15
C PRO A 396 -0.84 -22.94 32.05
N LEU A 397 -0.12 -22.70 30.95
CA LEU A 397 1.26 -23.16 30.76
C LEU A 397 2.19 -22.60 31.84
N ARG A 398 2.10 -21.31 32.16
CA ARG A 398 2.90 -20.65 33.19
C ARG A 398 2.66 -21.30 34.55
N ASN A 399 1.40 -21.47 34.93
CA ASN A 399 1.03 -22.07 36.22
C ASN A 399 1.51 -23.52 36.35
N ARG A 400 1.38 -24.34 35.30
CA ARG A 400 1.87 -25.72 35.29
C ARG A 400 3.39 -25.81 35.46
N VAL A 401 4.15 -25.02 34.71
CA VAL A 401 5.62 -25.02 34.80
C VAL A 401 6.09 -24.49 36.15
N GLN A 402 5.50 -23.41 36.66
CA GLN A 402 5.85 -22.86 37.97
C GLN A 402 5.50 -23.82 39.12
N PHE A 403 4.34 -24.48 39.07
CA PHE A 403 3.95 -25.48 40.05
C PHE A 403 4.91 -26.67 40.06
N ALA A 404 5.25 -27.22 38.89
CA ALA A 404 6.18 -28.34 38.79
C ALA A 404 7.57 -27.96 39.33
N ARG A 405 8.08 -26.76 39.00
CA ARG A 405 9.36 -26.25 39.54
C ARG A 405 9.32 -26.08 41.06
N ALA A 406 8.24 -25.54 41.61
CA ALA A 406 8.10 -25.31 43.06
C ALA A 406 8.04 -26.62 43.87
N ASN A 407 7.53 -27.70 43.28
CA ASN A 407 7.41 -29.01 43.92
C ASN A 407 8.54 -29.98 43.57
N ASN A 408 9.60 -29.53 42.86
CA ASN A 408 10.67 -30.38 42.31
C ASN A 408 10.14 -31.55 41.43
N GLU A 409 9.04 -31.32 40.70
CA GLU A 409 8.47 -32.28 39.76
C GLU A 409 9.08 -32.15 38.35
N PHE A 410 8.87 -33.17 37.52
CA PHE A 410 9.34 -33.18 36.14
C PHE A 410 8.55 -32.19 35.28
N VAL A 411 9.26 -31.23 34.67
CA VAL A 411 8.67 -30.33 33.66
C VAL A 411 8.80 -30.97 32.28
N ILE A 412 7.69 -31.06 31.54
CA ILE A 412 7.69 -31.59 30.17
C ILE A 412 8.61 -30.71 29.30
N PRO A 413 9.59 -31.27 28.56
CA PRO A 413 10.56 -30.47 27.81
C PRO A 413 9.94 -29.50 26.79
N SER A 414 8.83 -29.88 26.15
CA SER A 414 8.10 -28.99 25.24
C SER A 414 7.47 -27.80 25.97
N ASP A 415 6.91 -28.03 27.16
CA ASP A 415 6.31 -26.99 27.99
C ASP A 415 7.38 -26.04 28.53
N GLU A 416 8.54 -26.56 28.93
CA GLU A 416 9.69 -25.76 29.35
C GLU A 416 10.21 -24.84 28.22
N ILE A 417 10.31 -25.37 26.98
CA ILE A 417 10.73 -24.57 25.82
C ILE A 417 9.70 -23.47 25.50
N ALA A 418 8.41 -23.82 25.48
CA ALA A 418 7.34 -22.87 25.23
C ALA A 418 7.28 -21.78 26.32
N TYR A 419 7.38 -22.18 27.59
CA TYR A 419 7.43 -21.27 28.74
C TYR A 419 8.59 -20.29 28.62
N ARG A 420 9.82 -20.76 28.36
CA ARG A 420 10.99 -19.89 28.23
C ARG A 420 10.87 -18.89 27.09
N ARG A 421 10.26 -19.29 25.97
CA ARG A 421 10.04 -18.39 24.83
C ARG A 421 9.09 -17.26 25.22
N THR A 422 7.92 -17.60 25.76
CA THR A 422 6.93 -16.61 26.16
C THR A 422 7.43 -15.73 27.31
N GLU A 423 8.17 -16.30 28.28
CA GLU A 423 8.83 -15.54 29.35
C GLU A 423 9.85 -14.54 28.79
N ALA A 424 10.65 -14.93 27.78
CA ALA A 424 11.60 -14.04 27.13
C ALA A 424 10.89 -12.89 26.37
N GLU A 425 9.83 -13.19 25.62
CA GLU A 425 9.00 -12.20 24.92
C GLU A 425 8.34 -11.20 25.89
N MET A 426 7.84 -11.70 27.03
CA MET A 426 7.26 -10.86 28.07
C MET A 426 8.31 -9.97 28.73
N ASN A 427 9.47 -10.52 29.09
CA ASN A 427 10.57 -9.75 29.66
C ASN A 427 11.07 -8.66 28.71
N GLN A 428 11.13 -8.94 27.41
CA GLN A 428 11.43 -7.93 26.39
C GLN A 428 10.37 -6.82 26.40
N SER A 429 9.08 -7.18 26.45
CA SER A 429 7.96 -6.23 26.48
C SER A 429 7.99 -5.34 27.73
N ILE A 430 8.31 -5.90 28.91
CA ILE A 430 8.49 -5.14 30.16
C ILE A 430 9.67 -4.17 30.04
N ALA A 431 10.82 -4.63 29.51
CA ALA A 431 11.98 -3.76 29.31
C ALA A 431 11.68 -2.58 28.35
N ILE A 432 10.82 -2.80 27.35
CA ILE A 432 10.35 -1.75 26.44
C ILE A 432 9.44 -0.76 27.18
N LYS A 433 8.50 -1.25 28.01
CA LYS A 433 7.66 -0.40 28.85
C LYS A 433 8.49 0.48 29.77
N ASP A 434 9.47 -0.08 30.49
CA ASP A 434 10.37 0.68 31.37
C ASP A 434 11.20 1.73 30.60
N LYS A 435 11.63 1.40 29.38
CA LYS A 435 12.33 2.36 28.49
C LYS A 435 11.38 3.49 28.08
N ALA A 436 10.15 3.16 27.72
CA ALA A 436 9.13 4.09 27.26
C ALA A 436 8.71 5.08 28.35
N GLU A 437 8.42 4.59 29.56
CA GLU A 437 8.05 5.41 30.71
C GLU A 437 9.18 6.37 31.09
N ARG A 438 10.42 5.89 31.15
CA ARG A 438 11.60 6.75 31.39
C ARG A 438 11.76 7.81 30.32
N PHE A 439 11.51 7.48 29.05
CA PHE A 439 11.61 8.43 27.95
C PHE A 439 10.62 9.60 28.09
N PHE A 440 9.38 9.32 28.49
CA PHE A 440 8.40 10.38 28.77
C PHE A 440 8.72 11.15 30.06
N ALA A 441 9.07 10.45 31.15
CA ALA A 441 9.37 11.06 32.44
C ALA A 441 10.56 12.03 32.40
N THR A 442 11.53 11.76 31.52
CA THR A 442 12.70 12.64 31.30
C THR A 442 12.42 13.82 30.37
N GLY A 443 11.18 13.97 29.88
CA GLY A 443 10.81 15.00 28.90
C GLY A 443 11.41 14.75 27.51
N ASN A 444 12.04 13.59 27.29
CA ASN A 444 12.67 13.28 26.01
C ASN A 444 11.65 13.12 24.88
N ALA A 445 10.36 12.90 25.19
CA ALA A 445 9.27 12.84 24.22
C ALA A 445 9.08 14.14 23.41
N LEU A 446 9.46 15.31 23.94
CA LEU A 446 9.31 16.57 23.22
C LEU A 446 10.17 16.57 21.95
N LEU A 447 9.51 16.62 20.79
CA LEU A 447 10.17 16.73 19.49
C LEU A 447 10.59 18.19 19.24
N GLY A 448 9.70 19.13 19.51
CA GLY A 448 9.91 20.55 19.26
C GLY A 448 8.63 21.37 19.22
N ASN A 449 8.73 22.56 18.65
CA ASN A 449 7.63 23.52 18.54
C ASN A 449 7.27 23.73 17.07
N VAL A 450 5.99 23.92 16.76
CA VAL A 450 5.59 24.38 15.43
C VAL A 450 6.26 25.72 15.15
N PHE A 451 6.90 25.83 13.99
CA PHE A 451 7.58 27.02 13.51
C PHE A 451 6.71 27.81 12.53
N ALA A 452 6.00 27.12 11.64
CA ALA A 452 5.07 27.71 10.68
C ALA A 452 4.17 26.61 10.11
N ALA A 453 2.98 26.97 9.61
CA ALA A 453 2.11 26.01 8.96
C ALA A 453 1.25 26.61 7.84
N SER A 454 0.82 25.76 6.91
CA SER A 454 -0.03 26.17 5.79
C SER A 454 -1.47 26.42 6.18
N GLY A 455 -1.97 25.85 7.27
CA GLY A 455 -3.42 25.69 7.40
C GLY A 455 -3.95 24.81 6.27
N TYR A 456 -5.18 25.06 5.85
CA TYR A 456 -5.85 24.45 4.70
C TYR A 456 -5.95 25.42 3.51
N ARG A 457 -4.99 26.33 3.39
CA ARG A 457 -4.91 27.32 2.29
C ARG A 457 -4.94 26.64 0.93
N MET A 458 -5.67 27.21 -0.03
CA MET A 458 -5.62 26.76 -1.42
C MET A 458 -4.46 27.43 -2.16
N THR A 459 -3.75 26.69 -3.01
CA THR A 459 -2.75 27.28 -3.92
C THR A 459 -3.43 28.23 -4.90
N ARG A 460 -2.71 29.29 -5.30
CA ARG A 460 -3.18 30.27 -6.30
C ARG A 460 -3.10 29.77 -7.75
N SER A 461 -2.63 28.54 -7.96
CA SER A 461 -2.50 27.93 -9.28
C SER A 461 -3.86 27.52 -9.85
N PRO A 462 -3.99 27.38 -11.19
CA PRO A 462 -5.24 26.97 -11.85
C PRO A 462 -5.85 25.68 -11.27
N GLY A 463 -5.00 24.72 -10.86
CA GLY A 463 -5.42 23.46 -10.26
C GLY A 463 -5.73 23.49 -8.76
N ARG A 464 -5.87 24.68 -8.13
CA ARG A 464 -6.22 24.93 -6.70
C ARG A 464 -6.05 23.71 -5.79
N ARG A 465 -4.87 23.52 -5.22
CA ARG A 465 -4.59 22.42 -4.29
C ARG A 465 -4.70 22.91 -2.87
N GLN A 466 -5.32 22.14 -1.99
CA GLN A 466 -5.27 22.38 -0.56
C GLN A 466 -3.84 22.11 -0.07
N LEU A 467 -3.23 23.10 0.57
CA LEU A 467 -1.99 22.94 1.30
C LEU A 467 -2.28 22.28 2.64
N ASP A 468 -1.36 21.45 3.11
CA ASP A 468 -1.46 20.76 4.39
C ASP A 468 -0.05 20.39 4.86
N TRP A 469 0.71 21.38 5.31
CA TRP A 469 2.07 21.22 5.83
C TRP A 469 2.29 22.05 7.09
N ALA A 470 3.15 21.57 7.97
CA ALA A 470 3.68 22.28 9.12
C ALA A 470 5.17 21.99 9.29
N LEU A 471 5.92 23.02 9.66
CA LEU A 471 7.33 22.94 10.02
C LEU A 471 7.44 22.92 11.53
N ILE A 472 8.29 22.05 12.05
CA ILE A 472 8.61 21.93 13.48
C ILE A 472 10.05 22.39 13.66
N GLN A 473 10.28 23.35 14.54
CA GLN A 473 11.59 23.66 15.07
C GLN A 473 11.97 22.54 16.05
N VAL A 474 12.79 21.61 15.58
CA VAL A 474 13.15 20.39 16.32
C VAL A 474 14.22 20.68 17.36
N VAL A 475 14.06 20.14 18.56
CA VAL A 475 15.08 20.20 19.61
C VAL A 475 16.36 19.53 19.10
N SER A 476 17.52 20.18 19.23
CA SER A 476 18.77 19.71 18.60
C SER A 476 19.16 18.28 18.99
N SER A 477 18.86 17.84 20.21
CA SER A 477 19.11 16.46 20.66
C SER A 477 18.29 15.43 19.87
N ARG A 478 17.10 15.81 19.38
CA ARG A 478 16.18 14.99 18.59
C ARG A 478 16.55 14.92 17.10
N ILE A 479 17.44 15.77 16.58
CA ILE A 479 17.83 15.75 15.16
C ILE A 479 18.62 14.46 14.85
N GLY A 480 18.04 13.62 13.98
CA GLY A 480 18.61 12.37 13.48
C GLY A 480 19.03 12.46 12.02
N LYS A 481 19.28 11.30 11.39
CA LYS A 481 19.46 11.17 9.94
C LYS A 481 18.14 10.63 9.35
N ASN A 482 17.77 11.08 8.15
CA ASN A 482 16.78 10.37 7.35
C ASN A 482 17.48 9.10 6.81
N GLN A 483 17.43 8.01 7.57
CA GLN A 483 17.97 6.71 7.17
C GLN A 483 16.89 5.84 6.55
#